data_AF-A0A1H1BMD8-F1
#
_entry.id   AF-A0A1H1BMD8-F1
#
_cell.length_a   1.000
_cell.length_b   1.000
_cell.length_c   1.000
_cell.angle_alpha   90.00
_cell.angle_beta   90.00
_cell.angle_gamma   90.00
#
_symmetry.space_group_name_H-M   'P 1'
#
loop_
_entity.id
_entity.type
_entity.pdbx_description
1 polymer ?
#
loop_
_entity_poly.entity_id
_entity_poly.type
_entity_poly.pdbx_seq_one_letter_code
_entity_poly.pdbx_strand_id
1 'polypeptide(L)'
;MTGASRRPQRAHTWVTPKIFADLADPAPGVVAFFDHYGDWFARVDEVVVTFCAGNGDHVLAYPGSGHETTRFDWGRYNSYVGTAVSTRDHNGHWLRVAREDRVIAGNPFHAGPAFVLSEQPMDYATLAAIYRAFRDEARGRGIPLVLLEYLEPGSEFCACVWKTERHPEAASGWVDAGGNIAPGLLDVAAVLDADVETYAAYPDGIPAGEPVERFAARQIAAFVADLGLDGITLGNQFGLIGIWHPQHAVESTPERRASVTRFFTRLRELLDAGSGAGSDSGAGAGARIYWQDSFWPVEVEQDVWGMTDEAYAALSGIVVSNFAVLAREENIDASARSKIALRERLGGELEVIYSLDFVDPWYWYRVYLDSPHFWHRQRAVYGELSGMLDGVMFFANDTFGHFVMPDPLGTTLALLPRRDADARPDPDADASRP
;
A
#
# COMPACT_ATOMS: atom_id res chain seq x y z
N MET A 1 29.31 -20.38 17.62
CA MET A 1 28.11 -19.94 16.87
C MET A 1 28.07 -18.44 16.97
N THR A 2 28.50 -17.74 15.92
CA THR A 2 28.37 -16.28 15.81
C THR A 2 26.88 -15.97 15.77
N GLY A 3 26.35 -15.28 16.78
CA GLY A 3 24.95 -14.93 16.85
C GLY A 3 24.61 -14.04 15.67
N ALA A 4 23.87 -14.56 14.70
CA ALA A 4 23.24 -13.73 13.69
C ALA A 4 22.27 -12.82 14.44
N SER A 5 22.48 -11.49 14.38
CA SER A 5 21.53 -10.54 14.92
C SER A 5 20.19 -10.78 14.26
N ARG A 6 19.16 -11.01 15.08
CA ARG A 6 17.77 -11.12 14.61
C ARG A 6 17.42 -9.88 13.78
N ARG A 7 16.75 -10.07 12.63
CA ARG A 7 16.26 -8.98 11.78
C ARG A 7 15.17 -8.17 12.51
N PRO A 8 15.17 -6.83 12.41
CA PRO A 8 14.10 -6.00 12.98
C PRO A 8 12.73 -6.46 12.48
N GLN A 9 11.77 -6.59 13.38
CA GLN A 9 10.39 -6.94 13.03
C GLN A 9 9.53 -5.69 12.95
N ARG A 10 8.64 -5.63 11.96
CA ARG A 10 7.77 -4.47 11.72
C ARG A 10 6.30 -4.83 11.71
N ALA A 11 5.49 -3.91 12.22
CA ALA A 11 4.04 -3.93 12.00
C ALA A 11 3.69 -2.85 10.96
N HIS A 12 3.32 -3.27 9.76
CA HIS A 12 2.78 -2.41 8.72
C HIS A 12 1.27 -2.32 8.87
N THR A 13 0.80 -1.12 9.16
CA THR A 13 -0.62 -0.83 9.33
C THR A 13 -1.08 0.08 8.22
N TRP A 14 -2.13 -0.34 7.54
CA TRP A 14 -2.76 0.45 6.50
C TRP A 14 -4.01 1.12 7.04
N VAL A 15 -3.99 2.43 7.12
CA VAL A 15 -5.04 3.21 7.78
C VAL A 15 -5.60 4.25 6.84
N THR A 16 -6.92 4.38 6.83
CA THR A 16 -7.63 5.34 5.98
C THR A 16 -8.18 6.51 6.80
N PRO A 17 -8.50 7.65 6.19
CA PRO A 17 -9.15 8.76 6.90
C PRO A 17 -10.49 8.41 7.55
N LYS A 18 -11.08 7.25 7.22
CA LYS A 18 -12.37 6.78 7.75
C LYS A 18 -12.36 6.57 9.26
N ILE A 19 -11.20 6.44 9.89
CA ILE A 19 -11.08 6.30 11.36
C ILE A 19 -11.39 7.62 12.10
N PHE A 20 -11.45 8.75 11.40
CA PHE A 20 -11.66 10.06 12.00
C PHE A 20 -13.13 10.44 11.97
N ALA A 21 -13.68 10.74 13.13
CA ALA A 21 -15.01 11.34 13.23
C ALA A 21 -15.03 12.79 12.71
N ASP A 22 -13.93 13.53 12.90
CA ASP A 22 -13.70 14.89 12.39
C ASP A 22 -12.28 14.96 11.80
N LEU A 23 -12.17 15.22 10.50
CA LEU A 23 -10.88 15.36 9.82
C LEU A 23 -10.11 16.61 10.27
N ALA A 24 -10.82 17.65 10.72
CA ALA A 24 -10.18 18.87 11.21
C ALA A 24 -9.58 18.71 12.62
N ASP A 25 -9.99 17.67 13.35
CA ASP A 25 -9.42 17.28 14.64
C ASP A 25 -9.07 15.77 14.65
N PRO A 26 -7.93 15.39 14.04
CA PRO A 26 -7.57 13.97 13.89
C PRO A 26 -7.05 13.33 15.18
N ALA A 27 -6.69 14.13 16.20
CA ALA A 27 -6.01 13.63 17.39
C ALA A 27 -6.76 12.51 18.13
N PRO A 28 -8.10 12.59 18.37
CA PRO A 28 -8.83 11.51 19.03
C PRO A 28 -8.77 10.17 18.27
N GLY A 29 -8.84 10.21 16.93
CA GLY A 29 -8.77 8.99 16.11
C GLY A 29 -7.38 8.37 16.14
N VAL A 30 -6.32 9.18 16.12
CA VAL A 30 -4.94 8.72 16.23
C VAL A 30 -4.67 8.08 17.61
N VAL A 31 -5.12 8.71 18.69
CA VAL A 31 -5.00 8.15 20.06
C VAL A 31 -5.70 6.79 20.12
N ALA A 32 -6.93 6.70 19.61
CA ALA A 32 -7.69 5.46 19.61
C ALA A 32 -7.01 4.35 18.78
N PHE A 33 -6.37 4.70 17.67
CA PHE A 33 -5.58 3.77 16.86
C PHE A 33 -4.39 3.20 17.65
N PHE A 34 -3.59 4.05 18.30
CA PHE A 34 -2.45 3.58 19.09
C PHE A 34 -2.86 2.82 20.35
N ASP A 35 -3.99 3.16 20.97
CA ASP A 35 -4.56 2.40 22.08
C ASP A 35 -5.00 1.00 21.64
N HIS A 36 -5.74 0.92 20.52
CA HIS A 36 -6.30 -0.33 20.02
C HIS A 36 -5.21 -1.34 19.61
N TYR A 37 -4.12 -0.87 19.01
CA TYR A 37 -3.03 -1.72 18.53
C TYR A 37 -1.80 -1.78 19.45
N GLY A 38 -1.85 -1.13 20.62
CA GLY A 38 -0.70 -0.97 21.53
C GLY A 38 -0.03 -2.28 21.94
N ASP A 39 -0.82 -3.31 22.22
CA ASP A 39 -0.33 -4.65 22.60
C ASP A 39 0.53 -5.31 21.51
N TRP A 40 0.31 -4.97 20.24
CA TRP A 40 1.07 -5.49 19.11
C TRP A 40 2.25 -4.59 18.78
N PHE A 41 2.07 -3.27 18.84
CA PHE A 41 3.15 -2.31 18.65
C PHE A 41 4.27 -2.48 19.67
N ALA A 42 3.95 -2.93 20.90
CA ALA A 42 4.95 -3.27 21.90
C ALA A 42 5.88 -4.44 21.49
N ARG A 43 5.44 -5.33 20.58
CA ARG A 43 6.14 -6.57 20.20
C ARG A 43 7.06 -6.41 18.99
N VAL A 44 6.95 -5.30 18.26
CA VAL A 44 7.73 -5.04 17.05
C VAL A 44 8.77 -3.97 17.29
N ASP A 45 9.79 -3.93 16.44
CA ASP A 45 10.90 -3.00 16.55
C ASP A 45 10.57 -1.62 15.97
N GLU A 46 9.69 -1.59 14.98
CA GLU A 46 9.25 -0.38 14.29
C GLU A 46 7.79 -0.54 13.84
N VAL A 47 7.02 0.53 13.96
CA VAL A 47 5.65 0.61 13.44
C VAL A 47 5.70 1.40 12.15
N VAL A 48 5.17 0.80 11.08
CA VAL A 48 5.02 1.46 9.79
C VAL A 48 3.53 1.77 9.60
N VAL A 49 3.19 3.04 9.50
CA VAL A 49 1.84 3.48 9.13
C VAL A 49 1.87 3.90 7.67
N THR A 50 1.20 3.12 6.83
CA THR A 50 0.84 3.56 5.48
C THR A 50 -0.54 4.22 5.58
N PHE A 51 -0.55 5.55 5.49
CA PHE A 51 -1.79 6.30 5.37
C PHE A 51 -2.31 6.16 3.95
N CYS A 52 -3.60 5.91 3.80
CA CYS A 52 -4.24 5.75 2.50
C CYS A 52 -5.30 6.83 2.31
N ALA A 53 -4.87 8.03 1.96
CA ALA A 53 -5.77 9.17 1.78
C ALA A 53 -6.73 8.95 0.60
N GLY A 54 -6.28 8.30 -0.47
CA GLY A 54 -7.09 8.04 -1.66
C GLY A 54 -6.34 7.17 -2.66
N ASN A 55 -6.62 7.40 -3.95
CA ASN A 55 -6.12 6.60 -5.06
C ASN A 55 -4.80 7.11 -5.67
N GLY A 56 -4.08 7.97 -4.96
CA GLY A 56 -2.86 8.60 -5.45
C GLY A 56 -3.02 9.82 -6.36
N ASP A 57 -4.22 10.18 -6.82
CA ASP A 57 -4.42 11.44 -7.56
C ASP A 57 -4.03 12.66 -6.73
N HIS A 58 -4.25 12.63 -5.42
CA HIS A 58 -3.83 13.68 -4.50
C HIS A 58 -2.29 13.85 -4.44
N VAL A 59 -1.52 12.84 -4.83
CA VAL A 59 -0.06 12.97 -4.98
C VAL A 59 0.27 13.47 -6.38
N LEU A 60 -0.30 12.84 -7.42
CA LEU A 60 -0.01 13.16 -8.82
C LEU A 60 -0.46 14.58 -9.21
N ALA A 61 -1.54 15.08 -8.61
CA ALA A 61 -2.07 16.42 -8.80
C ALA A 61 -1.65 17.41 -7.70
N TYR A 62 -0.69 17.04 -6.82
CA TYR A 62 -0.23 17.93 -5.75
C TYR A 62 0.42 19.20 -6.32
N PRO A 63 -0.13 20.40 -6.05
CA PRO A 63 0.38 21.64 -6.62
C PRO A 63 1.67 22.16 -5.97
N GLY A 64 2.06 21.64 -4.79
CA GLY A 64 3.24 22.09 -4.05
C GLY A 64 2.90 23.03 -2.89
N SER A 65 3.96 23.44 -2.17
CA SER A 65 3.88 24.41 -1.07
C SER A 65 3.18 25.72 -1.46
N GLY A 66 2.38 26.30 -0.55
CA GLY A 66 1.56 27.51 -0.81
C GLY A 66 0.15 27.22 -1.34
N HIS A 67 -0.21 25.95 -1.49
CA HIS A 67 -1.52 25.49 -1.95
C HIS A 67 -2.21 24.59 -0.92
N GLU A 68 -1.96 24.82 0.37
CA GLU A 68 -2.39 23.95 1.46
C GLU A 68 -3.92 23.81 1.55
N THR A 69 -4.67 24.83 1.15
CA THR A 69 -6.14 24.81 1.13
C THR A 69 -6.73 24.19 -0.15
N THR A 70 -5.89 23.70 -1.05
CA THR A 70 -6.36 23.01 -2.27
C THR A 70 -6.99 21.68 -1.88
N ARG A 71 -8.24 21.49 -2.30
CA ARG A 71 -9.00 20.29 -2.00
C ARG A 71 -8.74 19.18 -3.01
N PHE A 72 -8.85 17.95 -2.54
CA PHE A 72 -8.84 16.76 -3.37
C PHE A 72 -9.91 15.78 -2.87
N ASP A 73 -10.34 14.85 -3.72
CA ASP A 73 -11.24 13.79 -3.30
C ASP A 73 -10.43 12.68 -2.60
N TRP A 74 -10.95 12.19 -1.49
CA TRP A 74 -10.29 11.18 -0.67
C TRP A 74 -11.12 9.90 -0.62
N GLY A 75 -10.56 8.82 -0.09
CA GLY A 75 -11.15 7.48 -0.02
C GLY A 75 -12.39 7.36 0.90
N ARG A 76 -13.40 8.20 0.69
CA ARG A 76 -14.66 8.26 1.45
C ARG A 76 -15.72 7.28 0.94
N TYR A 77 -15.41 6.50 -0.08
CA TYR A 77 -16.29 5.54 -0.72
C TYR A 77 -15.88 4.11 -0.34
N ASN A 78 -16.79 3.15 -0.46
CA ASN A 78 -16.55 1.72 -0.23
C ASN A 78 -16.49 0.90 -1.52
N SER A 79 -16.21 1.54 -2.65
CA SER A 79 -16.08 0.87 -3.95
C SER A 79 -15.45 1.83 -4.95
N TYR A 80 -15.16 1.33 -6.15
CA TYR A 80 -14.92 2.17 -7.32
C TYR A 80 -16.10 3.13 -7.55
N VAL A 81 -15.79 4.42 -7.71
CA VAL A 81 -16.74 5.47 -8.11
C VAL A 81 -16.13 6.19 -9.30
N GLY A 82 -16.26 5.58 -10.48
CA GLY A 82 -15.92 6.25 -11.74
C GLY A 82 -16.97 7.31 -12.09
N THR A 83 -16.55 8.36 -12.80
CA THR A 83 -17.47 9.40 -13.31
C THR A 83 -18.46 8.88 -14.35
N ALA A 84 -18.21 7.69 -14.92
CA ALA A 84 -19.04 7.04 -15.93
C ALA A 84 -20.22 6.21 -15.39
N VAL A 85 -20.22 5.81 -14.11
CA VAL A 85 -21.26 4.93 -13.54
C VAL A 85 -21.84 5.55 -12.29
N SER A 86 -23.15 5.81 -12.29
CA SER A 86 -23.81 6.35 -11.10
C SER A 86 -23.86 5.31 -9.96
N THR A 87 -23.80 5.77 -8.70
CA THR A 87 -24.00 4.91 -7.52
C THR A 87 -25.29 4.10 -7.61
N ARG A 88 -26.35 4.68 -8.20
CA ARG A 88 -27.63 3.99 -8.39
C ARG A 88 -27.51 2.84 -9.38
N ASP A 89 -26.82 3.03 -10.49
CA ASP A 89 -26.64 2.00 -11.51
C ASP A 89 -25.71 0.89 -10.99
N HIS A 90 -24.63 1.25 -10.29
CA HIS A 90 -23.78 0.30 -9.58
C HIS A 90 -24.60 -0.55 -8.60
N ASN A 91 -25.36 0.09 -7.72
CA ASN A 91 -26.17 -0.62 -6.72
C ASN A 91 -27.29 -1.45 -7.35
N GLY A 92 -27.88 -0.99 -8.46
CA GLY A 92 -28.85 -1.76 -9.24
C GLY A 92 -28.24 -3.01 -9.87
N HIS A 93 -27.02 -2.89 -10.42
CA HIS A 93 -26.27 -4.03 -10.92
C HIS A 93 -25.90 -5.01 -9.81
N TRP A 94 -25.35 -4.53 -8.69
CA TRP A 94 -25.02 -5.36 -7.53
C TRP A 94 -26.24 -6.11 -7.00
N LEU A 95 -27.39 -5.44 -6.84
CA LEU A 95 -28.63 -6.07 -6.38
C LEU A 95 -29.10 -7.19 -7.31
N ARG A 96 -28.98 -6.99 -8.62
CA ARG A 96 -29.33 -8.00 -9.63
C ARG A 96 -28.41 -9.21 -9.54
N VAL A 97 -27.09 -9.01 -9.52
CA VAL A 97 -26.11 -10.11 -9.38
C VAL A 97 -26.33 -10.89 -8.08
N ALA A 98 -26.49 -10.18 -6.96
CA ALA A 98 -26.69 -10.79 -5.65
C ALA A 98 -28.03 -11.55 -5.51
N ARG A 99 -29.10 -11.09 -6.18
CA ARG A 99 -30.45 -11.68 -6.05
C ARG A 99 -30.79 -12.71 -7.11
N GLU A 100 -30.49 -12.43 -8.37
CA GLU A 100 -31.04 -13.16 -9.52
C GLU A 100 -30.10 -14.25 -9.98
N ASP A 101 -28.82 -13.95 -10.12
CA ASP A 101 -27.88 -14.89 -10.71
C ASP A 101 -27.39 -15.94 -9.71
N ARG A 102 -27.48 -15.67 -8.39
CA ARG A 102 -26.81 -16.45 -7.31
C ARG A 102 -25.32 -16.69 -7.58
N VAL A 103 -24.79 -16.02 -8.59
CA VAL A 103 -23.40 -15.91 -8.90
C VAL A 103 -22.88 -15.02 -7.79
N ILE A 104 -22.34 -15.67 -6.76
CA ILE A 104 -21.13 -15.15 -6.13
C ILE A 104 -20.28 -14.75 -7.33
N ALA A 105 -20.19 -13.44 -7.62
CA ALA A 105 -19.39 -12.92 -8.73
C ALA A 105 -18.06 -13.69 -8.74
N GLY A 106 -17.43 -13.86 -9.91
CA GLY A 106 -16.15 -14.58 -10.00
C GLY A 106 -15.12 -14.13 -8.94
N ASN A 107 -15.33 -12.94 -8.38
CA ASN A 107 -14.87 -12.49 -7.08
C ASN A 107 -16.01 -12.44 -6.01
N PRO A 108 -16.01 -13.33 -4.99
CA PRO A 108 -16.98 -13.34 -3.89
C PRO A 108 -17.06 -12.08 -3.05
N PHE A 109 -16.11 -11.18 -3.24
CA PHE A 109 -15.81 -10.05 -2.39
C PHE A 109 -16.05 -8.71 -3.10
N HIS A 110 -16.92 -8.70 -4.12
CA HIS A 110 -17.46 -7.48 -4.73
C HIS A 110 -17.72 -6.41 -3.66
N ALA A 111 -17.43 -5.15 -4.01
CA ALA A 111 -17.40 -3.98 -3.13
C ALA A 111 -18.72 -3.62 -2.40
N GLY A 112 -19.69 -4.53 -2.35
CA GLY A 112 -20.99 -4.32 -1.74
C GLY A 112 -21.78 -3.24 -2.48
N PRO A 113 -22.88 -2.74 -1.90
CA PRO A 113 -23.49 -1.53 -2.40
C PRO A 113 -22.51 -0.36 -2.23
N ALA A 114 -22.30 0.44 -3.27
CA ALA A 114 -21.58 1.70 -3.21
C ALA A 114 -22.33 2.74 -2.35
N PHE A 115 -21.61 3.40 -1.45
CA PHE A 115 -22.06 4.50 -0.60
C PHE A 115 -20.90 5.46 -0.28
N VAL A 116 -21.28 6.64 0.19
CA VAL A 116 -20.37 7.65 0.72
C VAL A 116 -20.41 7.55 2.25
N LEU A 117 -19.26 7.31 2.88
CA LEU A 117 -19.14 7.21 4.33
C LEU A 117 -19.12 8.60 4.99
N SER A 118 -18.51 9.57 4.32
CA SER A 118 -18.31 10.92 4.85
C SER A 118 -18.33 11.99 3.75
N GLU A 119 -18.95 13.12 4.06
CA GLU A 119 -18.97 14.31 3.21
C GLU A 119 -17.94 15.37 3.64
N GLN A 120 -17.08 15.05 4.61
CA GLN A 120 -16.07 15.98 5.09
C GLN A 120 -15.06 16.29 3.98
N PRO A 121 -14.73 17.56 3.73
CA PRO A 121 -13.73 17.91 2.73
C PRO A 121 -12.33 17.53 3.22
N MET A 122 -11.43 17.22 2.28
CA MET A 122 -10.01 17.05 2.53
C MET A 122 -9.23 18.05 1.69
N ASP A 123 -8.32 18.77 2.33
CA ASP A 123 -7.28 19.58 1.69
C ASP A 123 -5.90 19.17 2.22
N TYR A 124 -4.83 19.68 1.61
CA TYR A 124 -3.47 19.32 2.00
C TYR A 124 -3.11 19.82 3.41
N ALA A 125 -3.71 20.90 3.90
CA ALA A 125 -3.54 21.37 5.27
C ALA A 125 -4.08 20.35 6.28
N THR A 126 -5.26 19.80 6.01
CA THR A 126 -5.91 18.75 6.80
C THR A 126 -5.09 17.46 6.76
N LEU A 127 -4.64 17.04 5.58
CA LEU A 127 -3.79 15.87 5.42
C LEU A 127 -2.47 16.00 6.22
N ALA A 128 -1.81 17.16 6.14
CA ALA A 128 -0.62 17.44 6.92
C ALA A 128 -0.88 17.43 8.43
N ALA A 129 -2.06 17.90 8.88
CA ALA A 129 -2.44 17.85 10.29
C ALA A 129 -2.62 16.41 10.78
N ILE A 130 -3.20 15.52 9.96
CA ILE A 130 -3.32 14.09 10.26
C ILE A 130 -1.93 13.46 10.44
N TYR A 131 -1.01 13.70 9.50
CA TYR A 131 0.35 13.15 9.60
C TYR A 131 1.08 13.63 10.86
N ARG A 132 0.97 14.92 11.18
CA ARG A 132 1.54 15.47 12.42
C ARG A 132 0.96 14.80 13.65
N ALA A 133 -0.36 14.57 13.69
CA ALA A 133 -1.01 13.90 14.82
C ALA A 133 -0.44 12.48 15.04
N PHE A 134 -0.25 11.68 13.98
CA PHE A 134 0.41 10.37 14.09
C PHE A 134 1.83 10.47 14.67
N ARG A 135 2.64 11.40 14.15
CA ARG A 135 4.02 11.59 14.62
C ARG A 135 4.08 12.05 16.07
N ASP A 136 3.24 12.99 16.46
CA ASP A 136 3.22 13.54 17.81
C ASP A 136 2.77 12.48 18.83
N GLU A 137 1.74 11.69 18.50
CA GLU A 137 1.27 10.61 19.36
C GLU A 137 2.32 9.49 19.51
N ALA A 138 2.92 9.05 18.40
CA ALA A 138 3.98 8.04 18.44
C ALA A 138 5.19 8.53 19.26
N ARG A 139 5.61 9.79 19.09
CA ARG A 139 6.69 10.40 19.87
C ARG A 139 6.33 10.46 21.36
N GLY A 140 5.10 10.85 21.69
CA GLY A 140 4.60 10.88 23.07
C GLY A 140 4.61 9.51 23.75
N ARG A 141 4.43 8.44 22.97
CA ARG A 141 4.46 7.04 23.43
C ARG A 141 5.84 6.38 23.34
N GLY A 142 6.83 7.02 22.71
CA GLY A 142 8.14 6.43 22.45
C GLY A 142 8.11 5.30 21.42
N ILE A 143 7.14 5.29 20.50
CA ILE A 143 7.00 4.30 19.43
C ILE A 143 7.86 4.74 18.24
N PRO A 144 8.81 3.92 17.77
CA PRO A 144 9.52 4.18 16.52
C PRO A 144 8.55 4.07 15.34
N LEU A 145 8.21 5.22 14.74
CA LEU A 145 7.23 5.34 13.67
C LEU A 145 7.90 5.68 12.34
N VAL A 146 7.53 4.93 11.31
CA VAL A 146 7.69 5.28 9.89
C VAL A 146 6.31 5.62 9.34
N LEU A 147 6.15 6.81 8.78
CA LEU A 147 4.89 7.28 8.20
C LEU A 147 5.04 7.45 6.69
N LEU A 148 4.21 6.73 5.94
CA LEU A 148 4.20 6.67 4.49
C LEU A 148 2.82 7.06 3.96
N GLU A 149 2.75 7.60 2.74
CA GLU A 149 1.49 7.70 1.99
C GLU A 149 1.33 6.53 1.02
N TYR A 150 0.08 6.22 0.68
CA TYR A 150 -0.28 5.21 -0.31
C TYR A 150 -0.51 5.82 -1.69
N LEU A 151 0.02 5.14 -2.71
CA LEU A 151 -0.19 5.51 -4.10
C LEU A 151 -0.76 4.31 -4.88
N GLU A 152 -2.07 4.33 -5.11
CA GLU A 152 -2.76 3.34 -5.94
C GLU A 152 -2.45 3.57 -7.42
N PRO A 153 -2.07 2.54 -8.20
CA PRO A 153 -1.88 2.74 -9.63
C PRO A 153 -3.19 2.88 -10.41
N GLY A 154 -4.29 2.27 -9.95
CA GLY A 154 -5.62 2.34 -10.56
C GLY A 154 -6.51 3.49 -10.07
N SER A 155 -7.74 3.56 -10.57
CA SER A 155 -8.71 4.63 -10.28
C SER A 155 -9.66 4.28 -9.11
N GLU A 156 -9.27 3.34 -8.25
CA GLU A 156 -10.12 2.79 -7.19
C GLU A 156 -10.44 3.82 -6.08
N PHE A 157 -11.52 3.60 -5.31
CA PHE A 157 -11.78 4.21 -4.00
C PHE A 157 -12.12 5.71 -3.90
N CYS A 158 -11.77 6.56 -4.86
CA CYS A 158 -12.18 7.97 -4.93
C CYS A 158 -12.17 8.48 -6.37
N ALA A 159 -12.66 9.69 -6.61
CA ALA A 159 -12.59 10.30 -7.94
C ALA A 159 -11.13 10.35 -8.43
N CYS A 160 -10.95 10.09 -9.72
CA CYS A 160 -9.64 9.87 -10.34
C CYS A 160 -9.41 10.78 -11.55
N VAL A 161 -9.53 12.09 -11.34
CA VAL A 161 -9.45 13.09 -12.41
C VAL A 161 -8.11 13.07 -13.15
N TRP A 162 -6.99 12.96 -12.44
CA TRP A 162 -5.66 13.02 -13.06
C TRP A 162 -5.47 11.87 -14.05
N LYS A 163 -5.70 10.62 -13.63
CA LYS A 163 -5.46 9.44 -14.48
C LYS A 163 -6.56 9.16 -15.51
N THR A 164 -7.80 9.65 -15.31
CA THR A 164 -8.94 9.27 -16.18
C THR A 164 -9.47 10.40 -17.06
N GLU A 165 -9.23 11.66 -16.70
CA GLU A 165 -9.76 12.82 -17.44
C GLU A 165 -8.66 13.76 -17.93
N ARG A 166 -7.67 14.07 -17.07
CA ARG A 166 -6.61 15.03 -17.40
C ARG A 166 -5.49 14.41 -18.21
N HIS A 167 -4.98 13.27 -17.75
CA HIS A 167 -3.90 12.52 -18.39
C HIS A 167 -4.30 11.07 -18.70
N PRO A 168 -5.37 10.84 -19.48
CA PRO A 168 -5.75 9.49 -19.88
C PRO A 168 -4.67 8.80 -20.73
N GLU A 169 -3.75 9.55 -21.36
CA GLU A 169 -2.59 9.02 -22.09
C GLU A 169 -1.56 8.38 -21.16
N ALA A 170 -1.51 8.78 -19.89
CA ALA A 170 -0.62 8.23 -18.88
C ALA A 170 -1.14 6.93 -18.27
N ALA A 171 -2.36 6.53 -18.61
CA ALA A 171 -3.04 5.42 -17.98
C ALA A 171 -3.68 4.47 -18.99
N SER A 172 -3.55 3.17 -18.75
CA SER A 172 -4.19 2.14 -19.56
C SER A 172 -5.47 1.61 -18.91
N GLY A 173 -6.29 0.92 -19.69
CA GLY A 173 -7.37 0.09 -19.16
C GLY A 173 -6.83 -1.16 -18.46
N TRP A 174 -7.47 -1.58 -17.38
CA TRP A 174 -7.14 -2.80 -16.63
C TRP A 174 -8.41 -3.53 -16.22
N VAL A 175 -8.31 -4.76 -15.74
CA VAL A 175 -9.46 -5.57 -15.33
C VAL A 175 -9.62 -5.50 -13.81
N ASP A 176 -10.70 -4.87 -13.34
CA ASP A 176 -11.04 -4.75 -11.92
C ASP A 176 -11.25 -6.11 -11.24
N ALA A 177 -11.34 -6.09 -9.91
CA ALA A 177 -11.50 -7.31 -9.14
C ALA A 177 -12.79 -8.08 -9.48
N GLY A 178 -13.77 -7.44 -10.13
CA GLY A 178 -15.01 -8.05 -10.61
C GLY A 178 -14.96 -8.50 -12.08
N GLY A 179 -13.84 -8.32 -12.78
CA GLY A 179 -13.67 -8.69 -14.19
C GLY A 179 -14.07 -7.59 -15.18
N ASN A 180 -14.35 -6.36 -14.75
CA ASN A 180 -14.71 -5.25 -15.63
C ASN A 180 -13.46 -4.47 -16.07
N ILE A 181 -13.44 -4.02 -17.32
CA ILE A 181 -12.34 -3.13 -17.77
C ILE A 181 -12.57 -1.74 -17.16
N ALA A 182 -11.69 -1.31 -16.26
CA ALA A 182 -11.64 0.03 -15.70
C ALA A 182 -10.49 0.83 -16.32
N PRO A 183 -10.72 2.10 -16.74
CA PRO A 183 -9.64 2.98 -17.17
C PRO A 183 -8.85 3.50 -15.96
N GLY A 184 -7.61 3.93 -16.18
CA GLY A 184 -6.86 4.71 -15.20
C GLY A 184 -5.76 3.96 -14.46
N LEU A 185 -5.23 2.86 -15.01
CA LEU A 185 -4.02 2.22 -14.47
C LEU A 185 -2.77 2.95 -14.97
N LEU A 186 -2.02 3.59 -14.07
CA LEU A 186 -0.82 4.35 -14.44
C LEU A 186 0.25 3.50 -15.14
N ASP A 187 0.66 3.91 -16.34
CA ASP A 187 1.75 3.32 -17.10
C ASP A 187 3.01 4.20 -17.01
N VAL A 188 4.04 3.78 -16.26
CA VAL A 188 5.27 4.59 -16.17
C VAL A 188 6.05 4.62 -17.48
N ALA A 189 5.78 3.72 -18.42
CA ALA A 189 6.43 3.72 -19.73
C ALA A 189 5.74 4.61 -20.78
N ALA A 190 4.65 5.29 -20.40
CA ALA A 190 3.96 6.24 -21.28
C ALA A 190 4.62 7.63 -21.27
N VAL A 191 4.09 8.53 -22.10
CA VAL A 191 4.48 9.94 -22.18
C VAL A 191 3.25 10.81 -22.02
N LEU A 192 3.43 11.97 -21.39
CA LEU A 192 2.38 12.94 -21.10
C LEU A 192 2.22 13.94 -22.24
N ASP A 193 0.98 14.33 -22.48
CA ASP A 193 0.68 15.51 -23.27
C ASP A 193 1.01 16.78 -22.46
N ALA A 194 1.04 17.92 -23.15
CA ALA A 194 1.28 19.19 -22.47
C ALA A 194 0.10 19.54 -21.56
N ASP A 195 0.41 20.04 -20.36
CA ASP A 195 -0.56 20.53 -19.40
C ASP A 195 -0.05 21.85 -18.81
N VAL A 196 -0.98 22.77 -18.55
CA VAL A 196 -0.71 24.10 -17.99
C VAL A 196 -1.02 24.19 -16.49
N GLU A 197 -1.60 23.15 -15.90
CA GLU A 197 -1.85 23.08 -14.46
C GLU A 197 -0.54 23.11 -13.65
N THR A 198 -0.60 23.68 -12.45
CA THR A 198 0.55 23.75 -11.55
C THR A 198 0.72 22.44 -10.78
N TYR A 199 1.93 21.89 -10.83
CA TYR A 199 2.35 20.73 -10.05
C TYR A 199 3.61 21.06 -9.22
N ALA A 200 3.78 20.41 -8.08
CA ALA A 200 4.93 20.62 -7.20
C ALA A 200 6.28 20.46 -7.94
N ALA A 201 6.39 19.46 -8.81
CA ALA A 201 7.60 19.23 -9.60
C ALA A 201 7.65 20.00 -10.94
N TYR A 202 6.53 20.57 -11.37
CA TYR A 202 6.33 21.25 -12.66
C TYR A 202 5.46 22.51 -12.45
N PRO A 203 5.99 23.56 -11.79
CA PRO A 203 5.19 24.72 -11.38
C PRO A 203 4.62 25.52 -12.57
N ASP A 204 5.29 25.46 -13.72
CA ASP A 204 4.89 26.10 -14.97
C ASP A 204 4.10 25.18 -15.91
N GLY A 205 3.69 23.99 -15.44
CA GLY A 205 3.02 22.97 -16.25
C GLY A 205 3.93 21.89 -16.82
N ILE A 206 3.31 20.84 -17.36
CA ILE A 206 3.97 19.68 -17.94
C ILE A 206 4.25 19.95 -19.43
N PRO A 207 5.51 19.82 -19.90
CA PRO A 207 5.81 19.95 -21.32
C PRO A 207 5.35 18.72 -22.11
N ALA A 208 5.00 18.91 -23.39
CA ALA A 208 4.62 17.82 -24.28
C ALA A 208 5.73 16.75 -24.40
N GLY A 209 5.35 15.48 -24.30
CA GLY A 209 6.26 14.34 -24.40
C GLY A 209 7.05 14.07 -23.12
N GLU A 210 6.65 14.64 -21.97
CA GLU A 210 7.30 14.36 -20.70
C GLU A 210 7.08 12.89 -20.30
N PRO A 211 8.13 12.11 -20.01
CA PRO A 211 7.98 10.71 -19.61
C PRO A 211 7.22 10.60 -18.27
N VAL A 212 6.22 9.71 -18.22
CA VAL A 212 5.44 9.47 -17.00
C VAL A 212 6.36 9.01 -15.86
N GLU A 213 7.36 8.16 -16.14
CA GLU A 213 8.33 7.75 -15.11
C GLU A 213 9.07 8.93 -14.46
N ARG A 214 9.31 10.02 -15.21
CA ARG A 214 10.03 11.20 -14.70
C ARG A 214 9.10 12.08 -13.90
N PHE A 215 7.92 12.35 -14.45
CA PHE A 215 6.90 13.13 -13.79
C PHE A 215 6.53 12.51 -12.44
N ALA A 216 6.10 11.24 -12.43
CA ALA A 216 5.62 10.56 -11.23
C ALA A 216 6.70 10.49 -10.15
N ALA A 217 7.94 10.13 -10.49
CA ALA A 217 9.02 10.05 -9.51
C ALA A 217 9.34 11.41 -8.85
N ARG A 218 9.36 12.50 -9.64
CA ARG A 218 9.58 13.86 -9.11
C ARG A 218 8.41 14.34 -8.27
N GLN A 219 7.20 14.03 -8.70
CA GLN A 219 5.98 14.43 -8.03
C GLN A 219 5.81 13.73 -6.68
N ILE A 220 6.08 12.42 -6.61
CA ILE A 220 6.12 11.66 -5.35
C ILE A 220 7.20 12.22 -4.43
N ALA A 221 8.41 12.46 -4.93
CA ALA A 221 9.51 12.98 -4.10
C ALA A 221 9.18 14.38 -3.52
N ALA A 222 8.58 15.26 -4.32
CA ALA A 222 8.13 16.57 -3.85
C ALA A 222 7.04 16.46 -2.77
N PHE A 223 6.03 15.60 -2.99
CA PHE A 223 4.97 15.36 -2.01
C PHE A 223 5.51 14.82 -0.68
N VAL A 224 6.39 13.81 -0.73
CA VAL A 224 7.03 13.22 0.45
C VAL A 224 7.83 14.25 1.23
N ALA A 225 8.62 15.08 0.54
CA ALA A 225 9.42 16.12 1.16
C ALA A 225 8.55 17.22 1.80
N ASP A 226 7.59 17.77 1.06
CA ASP A 226 6.75 18.88 1.52
C ASP A 226 5.86 18.51 2.72
N LEU A 227 5.34 17.28 2.76
CA LEU A 227 4.50 16.80 3.85
C LEU A 227 5.28 16.09 4.97
N GLY A 228 6.61 16.04 4.86
CA GLY A 228 7.49 15.48 5.88
C GLY A 228 7.22 14.00 6.15
N LEU A 229 7.00 13.21 5.09
CA LEU A 229 6.81 11.77 5.15
C LEU A 229 8.15 11.03 5.13
N ASP A 230 8.18 9.80 5.66
CA ASP A 230 9.37 8.96 5.67
C ASP A 230 9.55 8.20 4.34
N GLY A 231 8.61 8.33 3.40
CA GLY A 231 8.63 7.64 2.12
C GLY A 231 7.24 7.40 1.52
N ILE A 232 7.14 6.38 0.66
CA ILE A 232 5.92 6.02 -0.07
C ILE A 232 5.68 4.51 -0.06
N THR A 233 4.42 4.11 -0.05
CA THR A 233 3.99 2.75 -0.40
C THR A 233 3.27 2.78 -1.75
N LEU A 234 3.85 2.12 -2.74
CA LEU A 234 3.29 1.98 -4.08
C LEU A 234 2.38 0.74 -4.13
N GLY A 235 1.15 0.92 -4.59
CA GLY A 235 0.13 -0.14 -4.68
C GLY A 235 0.47 -1.28 -5.64
N ASN A 236 -0.42 -2.26 -5.68
CA ASN A 236 -0.17 -3.53 -6.38
C ASN A 236 0.26 -3.27 -7.82
N GLN A 237 1.47 -3.71 -8.13
CA GLN A 237 2.02 -3.59 -9.47
C GLN A 237 2.16 -2.15 -9.97
N PHE A 238 2.35 -1.18 -9.08
CA PHE A 238 2.47 0.22 -9.48
C PHE A 238 3.49 0.43 -10.59
N GLY A 239 3.06 1.10 -11.66
CA GLY A 239 3.82 1.36 -12.88
C GLY A 239 3.84 0.21 -13.89
N LEU A 240 3.25 -0.94 -13.58
CA LEU A 240 3.14 -2.08 -14.48
C LEU A 240 1.71 -2.21 -14.99
N ILE A 241 1.53 -2.57 -16.27
CA ILE A 241 0.20 -2.73 -16.88
C ILE A 241 -0.21 -4.20 -16.94
N GLY A 242 -1.47 -4.48 -16.59
CA GLY A 242 -2.09 -5.80 -16.73
C GLY A 242 -2.59 -6.44 -15.43
N ILE A 243 -2.59 -5.69 -14.31
CA ILE A 243 -3.07 -6.03 -12.95
C ILE A 243 -3.56 -7.49 -12.76
N TRP A 244 -2.83 -8.23 -11.90
CA TRP A 244 -3.07 -9.59 -11.38
C TRP A 244 -3.04 -10.73 -12.41
N HIS A 245 -3.13 -10.39 -13.69
CA HIS A 245 -3.41 -11.33 -14.76
C HIS A 245 -2.34 -11.24 -15.85
N PRO A 246 -1.36 -12.16 -15.87
CA PRO A 246 -0.29 -12.15 -16.87
C PRO A 246 -0.76 -12.06 -18.31
N GLN A 247 -1.93 -12.64 -18.62
CA GLN A 247 -2.53 -12.60 -19.95
C GLN A 247 -3.04 -11.20 -20.39
N HIS A 248 -3.16 -10.26 -19.46
CA HIS A 248 -3.56 -8.87 -19.72
C HIS A 248 -2.38 -7.91 -19.67
N ALA A 249 -1.16 -8.41 -19.44
CA ALA A 249 0.04 -7.61 -19.46
C ALA A 249 0.35 -7.08 -20.86
N VAL A 250 0.89 -5.86 -20.90
CA VAL A 250 1.51 -5.30 -22.10
C VAL A 250 2.88 -5.96 -22.27
N GLU A 251 3.27 -6.22 -23.53
CA GLU A 251 4.56 -6.82 -23.85
C GLU A 251 5.73 -6.12 -23.14
N SER A 252 6.53 -6.90 -22.42
CA SER A 252 7.70 -6.41 -21.68
C SER A 252 8.91 -6.22 -22.59
N THR A 253 8.83 -5.28 -23.53
CA THR A 253 9.93 -4.90 -24.43
C THR A 253 11.14 -4.34 -23.67
N PRO A 254 12.36 -4.34 -24.26
CA PRO A 254 13.54 -3.72 -23.65
C PRO A 254 13.33 -2.25 -23.26
N GLU A 255 12.63 -1.47 -24.08
CA GLU A 255 12.33 -0.06 -23.84
C GLU A 255 11.39 0.11 -22.64
N ARG A 256 10.39 -0.76 -22.53
CA ARG A 256 9.44 -0.75 -21.40
C ARG A 256 10.13 -1.11 -20.09
N ARG A 257 10.94 -2.19 -20.09
CA ARG A 257 11.79 -2.60 -18.95
C ARG A 257 12.71 -1.45 -18.51
N ALA A 258 13.34 -0.76 -19.46
CA ALA A 258 14.20 0.37 -19.15
C ALA A 258 13.43 1.54 -18.52
N SER A 259 12.18 1.78 -18.93
CA SER A 259 11.32 2.83 -18.35
C SER A 259 10.89 2.49 -16.92
N VAL A 260 10.53 1.23 -16.67
CA VAL A 260 10.27 0.69 -15.32
C VAL A 260 11.50 0.84 -14.43
N THR A 261 12.69 0.40 -14.87
CA THR A 261 13.93 0.58 -14.10
C THR A 261 14.18 2.07 -13.79
N ARG A 262 14.05 2.95 -14.80
CA ARG A 262 14.26 4.40 -14.61
C ARG A 262 13.29 5.02 -13.62
N PHE A 263 12.04 4.56 -13.54
CA PHE A 263 11.09 5.03 -12.54
C PHE A 263 11.61 4.78 -11.13
N PHE A 264 11.91 3.51 -10.80
CA PHE A 264 12.30 3.11 -9.46
C PHE A 264 13.66 3.67 -9.05
N THR A 265 14.67 3.63 -9.93
CA THR A 265 16.00 4.17 -9.61
C THR A 265 15.97 5.69 -9.45
N ARG A 266 15.21 6.41 -10.29
CA ARG A 266 15.04 7.86 -10.14
C ARG A 266 14.31 8.21 -8.85
N LEU A 267 13.24 7.49 -8.51
CA LEU A 267 12.52 7.72 -7.26
C LEU A 267 13.43 7.55 -6.06
N ARG A 268 14.23 6.48 -6.03
CA ARG A 268 15.28 6.25 -5.02
C ARG A 268 16.27 7.41 -4.94
N GLU A 269 16.87 7.81 -6.08
CA GLU A 269 17.83 8.92 -6.13
C GLU A 269 17.25 10.23 -5.58
N LEU A 270 16.02 10.56 -5.96
CA LEU A 270 15.34 11.78 -5.52
C LEU A 270 15.01 11.78 -4.03
N LEU A 271 14.51 10.65 -3.52
CA LEU A 271 14.16 10.49 -2.11
C LEU A 271 15.40 10.48 -1.20
N ASP A 272 16.48 9.83 -1.63
CA ASP A 272 17.76 9.86 -0.91
C ASP A 272 18.34 11.28 -0.88
N ALA A 273 18.27 12.02 -2.00
CA ALA A 273 18.72 13.42 -2.06
C ALA A 273 17.91 14.35 -1.14
N GLY A 274 16.59 14.13 -1.03
CA GLY A 274 15.72 14.90 -0.14
C GLY A 274 15.94 14.60 1.35
N SER A 275 16.27 13.36 1.70
CA SER A 275 16.48 12.91 3.08
C SER A 275 17.69 13.54 3.78
N GLY A 276 18.61 14.14 3.02
CA GLY A 276 19.78 14.86 3.57
C GLY A 276 19.52 16.30 4.01
N ALA A 277 18.32 16.86 3.77
CA ALA A 277 18.07 18.30 3.87
C ALA A 277 17.39 18.81 5.17
N GLY A 278 17.03 17.94 6.13
CA GLY A 278 16.68 18.41 7.47
C GLY A 278 15.58 17.65 8.21
N SER A 279 15.83 16.41 8.63
CA SER A 279 14.96 15.75 9.60
C SER A 279 15.69 15.48 10.93
N ASP A 280 15.18 16.07 12.01
CA ASP A 280 15.40 15.65 13.41
C ASP A 280 14.73 14.28 13.70
N SER A 281 14.38 13.50 12.67
CA SER A 281 13.88 12.14 12.82
C SER A 281 15.05 11.21 13.13
N GLY A 282 15.09 10.72 14.37
CA GLY A 282 16.14 9.83 14.84
C GLY A 282 16.49 8.70 13.87
N ALA A 283 17.81 8.57 13.65
CA ALA A 283 18.52 7.41 13.10
C ALA A 283 18.31 7.05 11.61
N GLY A 284 19.01 7.76 10.73
CA GLY A 284 19.96 7.16 9.76
C GLY A 284 19.45 6.24 8.63
N ALA A 285 18.16 5.98 8.51
CA ALA A 285 17.60 5.23 7.38
C ALA A 285 17.11 6.23 6.32
N GLY A 286 17.57 6.08 5.07
CA GLY A 286 17.04 6.84 3.94
C GLY A 286 15.53 6.63 3.78
N ALA A 287 14.90 7.49 2.98
CA ALA A 287 13.46 7.42 2.73
C ALA A 287 13.02 6.03 2.22
N ARG A 288 11.85 5.57 2.64
CA ARG A 288 11.36 4.21 2.38
C ARG A 288 10.54 4.12 1.10
N ILE A 289 10.83 3.12 0.28
CA ILE A 289 10.01 2.79 -0.90
C ILE A 289 9.51 1.37 -0.73
N TYR A 290 8.24 1.20 -0.40
CA TYR A 290 7.59 -0.10 -0.43
C TYR A 290 6.78 -0.24 -1.71
N TRP A 291 6.72 -1.47 -2.23
CA TRP A 291 5.94 -1.81 -3.40
C TRP A 291 5.14 -3.07 -3.12
N GLN A 292 3.87 -3.09 -3.51
CA GLN A 292 3.03 -4.27 -3.37
C GLN A 292 3.16 -5.17 -4.60
N ASP A 293 3.33 -6.47 -4.35
CA ASP A 293 3.61 -7.45 -5.39
C ASP A 293 2.42 -7.73 -6.32
N SER A 294 2.66 -8.55 -7.34
CA SER A 294 1.64 -9.01 -8.28
C SER A 294 0.91 -10.28 -7.85
N PHE A 295 1.28 -10.86 -6.70
CA PHE A 295 0.96 -12.23 -6.25
C PHE A 295 1.64 -13.34 -7.03
N TRP A 296 2.55 -13.00 -7.93
CA TRP A 296 3.31 -13.96 -8.70
C TRP A 296 4.77 -14.04 -8.26
N PRO A 297 5.42 -15.19 -8.49
CA PRO A 297 6.85 -15.30 -8.32
C PRO A 297 7.63 -14.24 -9.12
N VAL A 298 8.81 -13.88 -8.61
CA VAL A 298 9.73 -12.90 -9.24
C VAL A 298 9.93 -13.16 -10.73
N GLU A 299 10.08 -14.41 -11.13
CA GLU A 299 10.34 -14.80 -12.52
C GLU A 299 9.18 -14.35 -13.43
N VAL A 300 7.94 -14.51 -12.98
CA VAL A 300 6.77 -14.05 -13.72
C VAL A 300 6.76 -12.52 -13.80
N GLU A 301 7.07 -11.83 -12.70
CA GLU A 301 7.12 -10.36 -12.70
C GLU A 301 8.20 -9.80 -13.61
N GLN A 302 9.32 -10.50 -13.72
CA GLN A 302 10.40 -10.15 -14.63
C GLN A 302 10.02 -10.45 -16.09
N ASP A 303 9.45 -11.62 -16.37
CA ASP A 303 9.15 -12.05 -17.74
C ASP A 303 7.97 -11.30 -18.34
N VAL A 304 6.91 -11.12 -17.55
CA VAL A 304 5.60 -10.62 -18.01
C VAL A 304 5.51 -9.10 -17.90
N TRP A 305 5.88 -8.53 -16.75
CA TRP A 305 5.68 -7.12 -16.47
C TRP A 305 6.95 -6.26 -16.55
N GLY A 306 8.11 -6.90 -16.68
CA GLY A 306 9.36 -6.21 -16.94
C GLY A 306 10.00 -5.57 -15.72
N MET A 307 9.65 -6.03 -14.51
CA MET A 307 10.47 -5.71 -13.33
C MET A 307 11.90 -6.22 -13.55
N THR A 308 12.87 -5.46 -13.06
CA THR A 308 14.30 -5.79 -13.17
C THR A 308 14.90 -5.91 -11.79
N ASP A 309 16.04 -6.61 -11.68
CA ASP A 309 16.80 -6.67 -10.43
C ASP A 309 17.20 -5.27 -9.94
N GLU A 310 17.51 -4.36 -10.87
CA GLU A 310 17.84 -2.96 -10.58
C GLU A 310 16.63 -2.20 -10.02
N ALA A 311 15.43 -2.42 -10.58
CA ALA A 311 14.19 -1.86 -10.05
C ALA A 311 13.91 -2.38 -8.63
N TYR A 312 14.07 -3.69 -8.40
CA TYR A 312 13.92 -4.26 -7.06
C TYR A 312 14.95 -3.74 -6.06
N ALA A 313 16.21 -3.58 -6.49
CA ALA A 313 17.28 -3.07 -5.63
C ALA A 313 17.07 -1.60 -5.22
N ALA A 314 16.25 -0.84 -5.95
CA ALA A 314 15.86 0.52 -5.57
C ALA A 314 14.79 0.56 -4.46
N LEU A 315 14.09 -0.55 -4.20
CA LEU A 315 13.07 -0.65 -3.16
C LEU A 315 13.68 -0.84 -1.77
N SER A 316 12.98 -0.32 -0.75
CA SER A 316 13.26 -0.66 0.64
C SER A 316 12.62 -1.99 1.03
N GLY A 317 11.45 -2.31 0.47
CA GLY A 317 10.79 -3.58 0.73
C GLY A 317 9.64 -3.89 -0.22
N ILE A 318 9.21 -5.15 -0.17
CA ILE A 318 8.07 -5.66 -0.92
C ILE A 318 7.01 -6.14 0.06
N VAL A 319 5.76 -5.70 -0.15
CA VAL A 319 4.59 -6.28 0.51
C VAL A 319 4.05 -7.40 -0.36
N VAL A 320 4.04 -8.62 0.16
CA VAL A 320 3.61 -9.81 -0.59
C VAL A 320 2.22 -10.27 -0.19
N SER A 321 1.49 -10.85 -1.15
CA SER A 321 0.19 -11.53 -0.93
C SER A 321 -0.94 -10.63 -0.46
N ASN A 322 -0.87 -9.32 -0.73
CA ASN A 322 -1.93 -8.38 -0.37
C ASN A 322 -3.12 -8.47 -1.33
N PHE A 323 -4.36 -8.63 -0.90
CA PHE A 323 -5.52 -8.95 -1.75
C PHE A 323 -5.42 -10.27 -2.51
N ALA A 324 -4.55 -11.21 -2.10
CA ALA A 324 -4.46 -12.52 -2.72
C ALA A 324 -5.79 -13.30 -2.62
N VAL A 325 -6.64 -12.98 -1.64
CA VAL A 325 -8.02 -13.49 -1.52
C VAL A 325 -8.90 -13.14 -2.75
N LEU A 326 -8.65 -12.00 -3.39
CA LEU A 326 -9.41 -11.54 -4.56
C LEU A 326 -8.88 -12.11 -5.87
N ALA A 327 -7.56 -12.34 -5.95
CA ALA A 327 -6.88 -12.57 -7.21
C ALA A 327 -6.43 -14.03 -7.39
N ARG A 328 -5.56 -14.52 -6.49
CA ARG A 328 -4.80 -15.76 -6.67
C ARG A 328 -4.36 -16.38 -5.34
N GLU A 329 -5.30 -17.00 -4.62
CA GLU A 329 -5.02 -17.67 -3.35
C GLU A 329 -3.94 -18.78 -3.46
N GLU A 330 -3.82 -19.43 -4.63
CA GLU A 330 -2.86 -20.52 -4.82
C GLU A 330 -1.38 -20.10 -4.77
N ASN A 331 -1.07 -18.84 -5.10
CA ASN A 331 0.31 -18.41 -5.33
C ASN A 331 1.00 -17.80 -4.11
N ILE A 332 0.29 -17.57 -3.00
CA ILE A 332 0.83 -16.83 -1.84
C ILE A 332 2.14 -17.41 -1.29
N ASP A 333 2.29 -18.74 -1.28
CA ASP A 333 3.50 -19.40 -0.80
C ASP A 333 4.67 -19.24 -1.80
N ALA A 334 4.40 -19.52 -3.08
CA ALA A 334 5.41 -19.41 -4.14
C ALA A 334 5.89 -17.96 -4.31
N SER A 335 4.98 -16.99 -4.28
CA SER A 335 5.33 -15.56 -4.35
C SER A 335 6.23 -15.18 -3.17
N ALA A 336 5.79 -15.43 -1.92
CA ALA A 336 6.55 -15.07 -0.73
C ALA A 336 7.96 -15.69 -0.72
N ARG A 337 8.07 -16.99 -1.04
CA ARG A 337 9.39 -17.67 -1.11
C ARG A 337 10.28 -17.09 -2.19
N SER A 338 9.73 -16.72 -3.35
CA SER A 338 10.52 -16.10 -4.43
C SER A 338 11.06 -14.73 -4.02
N LYS A 339 10.30 -13.91 -3.27
CA LYS A 339 10.78 -12.60 -2.78
C LYS A 339 11.84 -12.75 -1.69
N ILE A 340 11.69 -13.74 -0.82
CA ILE A 340 12.72 -14.11 0.15
C ILE A 340 14.02 -14.52 -0.57
N ALA A 341 13.93 -15.34 -1.62
CA ALA A 341 15.10 -15.73 -2.42
C ALA A 341 15.72 -14.54 -3.17
N LEU A 342 14.90 -13.64 -3.70
CA LEU A 342 15.34 -12.39 -4.34
C LEU A 342 16.13 -11.51 -3.38
N ARG A 343 15.67 -11.34 -2.14
CA ARG A 343 16.40 -10.59 -1.11
C ARG A 343 17.82 -11.13 -0.95
N GLU A 344 17.99 -12.44 -0.81
CA GLU A 344 19.32 -13.05 -0.67
C GLU A 344 20.18 -12.82 -1.93
N ARG A 345 19.56 -12.91 -3.11
CA ARG A 345 20.22 -12.64 -4.40
C ARG A 345 20.69 -11.20 -4.56
N LEU A 346 19.97 -10.24 -3.97
CA LEU A 346 20.27 -8.80 -3.99
C LEU A 346 21.15 -8.34 -2.81
N GLY A 347 21.66 -9.25 -1.99
CA GLY A 347 22.60 -8.91 -0.90
C GLY A 347 21.96 -8.69 0.47
N GLY A 348 20.66 -8.98 0.63
CA GLY A 348 20.04 -9.14 1.95
C GLY A 348 19.27 -7.93 2.52
N GLU A 349 19.34 -6.78 1.86
CA GLU A 349 18.78 -5.49 2.34
C GLU A 349 17.29 -5.29 2.03
N LEU A 350 16.77 -5.94 0.98
CA LEU A 350 15.37 -5.81 0.57
C LEU A 350 14.43 -6.44 1.62
N GLU A 351 13.58 -5.65 2.25
CA GLU A 351 12.63 -6.17 3.25
C GLU A 351 11.49 -6.95 2.59
N VAL A 352 11.06 -8.05 3.22
CA VAL A 352 9.90 -8.85 2.77
C VAL A 352 8.83 -8.81 3.85
N ILE A 353 7.73 -8.15 3.54
CA ILE A 353 6.60 -7.92 4.45
C ILE A 353 5.42 -8.78 3.98
N TYR A 354 4.90 -9.63 4.86
CA TYR A 354 3.79 -10.51 4.51
C TYR A 354 2.45 -9.87 4.82
N SER A 355 1.57 -9.71 3.82
CA SER A 355 0.23 -9.16 4.04
C SER A 355 -0.73 -10.21 4.59
N LEU A 356 -1.55 -9.78 5.55
CA LEU A 356 -2.69 -10.52 6.07
C LEU A 356 -3.98 -9.89 5.54
N ASP A 357 -4.62 -10.59 4.61
CA ASP A 357 -5.92 -10.21 4.08
C ASP A 357 -6.96 -10.62 5.13
N PHE A 358 -7.35 -9.65 5.94
CA PHE A 358 -8.21 -9.92 7.09
C PHE A 358 -9.56 -9.20 6.97
N VAL A 359 -9.51 -7.90 6.71
CA VAL A 359 -10.62 -7.04 6.29
C VAL A 359 -10.10 -6.11 5.21
N ASP A 360 -11.00 -5.33 4.62
CA ASP A 360 -10.61 -4.32 3.65
C ASP A 360 -11.31 -2.98 3.93
N PRO A 361 -10.59 -1.85 3.83
CA PRO A 361 -11.18 -0.53 4.04
C PRO A 361 -11.96 -0.03 2.83
N TRP A 362 -11.96 -0.74 1.71
CA TRP A 362 -12.68 -0.38 0.49
C TRP A 362 -13.57 -1.50 -0.04
N TYR A 363 -13.38 -2.74 0.39
CA TYR A 363 -14.22 -3.87 0.02
C TYR A 363 -14.97 -4.43 1.24
N TRP A 364 -16.10 -5.08 0.99
CA TRP A 364 -17.02 -5.55 2.03
C TRP A 364 -16.61 -6.85 2.73
N TYR A 365 -15.42 -7.38 2.42
CA TYR A 365 -15.04 -8.71 2.89
C TYR A 365 -14.38 -8.70 4.25
N ARG A 366 -14.61 -9.80 4.97
CA ARG A 366 -13.95 -10.16 6.22
C ARG A 366 -13.45 -11.59 6.03
N VAL A 367 -12.24 -11.74 5.54
CA VAL A 367 -11.70 -13.05 5.12
C VAL A 367 -11.84 -14.11 6.21
N TYR A 368 -11.60 -13.75 7.48
CA TYR A 368 -11.71 -14.67 8.60
C TYR A 368 -13.13 -15.24 8.83
N LEU A 369 -14.18 -14.58 8.31
CA LEU A 369 -15.56 -15.04 8.34
C LEU A 369 -16.03 -15.58 6.99
N ASP A 370 -15.71 -14.84 5.93
CA ASP A 370 -16.28 -15.04 4.60
C ASP A 370 -15.46 -16.06 3.78
N SER A 371 -14.16 -16.24 4.08
CA SER A 371 -13.29 -17.30 3.56
C SER A 371 -12.34 -17.89 4.62
N PRO A 372 -12.87 -18.66 5.60
CA PRO A 372 -12.07 -19.22 6.68
C PRO A 372 -10.96 -20.15 6.18
N HIS A 373 -11.19 -20.84 5.06
CA HIS A 373 -10.19 -21.67 4.40
C HIS A 373 -8.96 -20.85 3.99
N PHE A 374 -9.18 -19.70 3.32
CA PHE A 374 -8.09 -18.85 2.90
C PHE A 374 -7.36 -18.24 4.09
N TRP A 375 -8.09 -17.77 5.10
CA TRP A 375 -7.48 -17.28 6.35
C TRP A 375 -6.57 -18.32 7.00
N HIS A 376 -7.01 -19.58 7.12
CA HIS A 376 -6.20 -20.66 7.66
C HIS A 376 -4.97 -20.95 6.81
N ARG A 377 -5.10 -20.89 5.48
CA ARG A 377 -3.97 -21.08 4.55
C ARG A 377 -2.93 -19.97 4.69
N GLN A 378 -3.36 -18.70 4.68
CA GLN A 378 -2.48 -17.54 4.85
C GLN A 378 -1.76 -17.59 6.20
N ARG A 379 -2.49 -17.95 7.27
CA ARG A 379 -1.89 -18.16 8.60
C ARG A 379 -0.88 -19.31 8.64
N ALA A 380 -1.12 -20.41 7.93
CA ALA A 380 -0.19 -21.53 7.87
C ALA A 380 1.11 -21.13 7.15
N VAL A 381 1.00 -20.49 5.98
CA VAL A 381 2.15 -19.95 5.23
C VAL A 381 2.92 -18.93 6.07
N TYR A 382 2.22 -18.00 6.71
CA TYR A 382 2.86 -17.04 7.62
C TYR A 382 3.59 -17.73 8.78
N GLY A 383 2.98 -18.75 9.40
CA GLY A 383 3.61 -19.50 10.49
C GLY A 383 4.88 -20.24 10.06
N GLU A 384 4.94 -20.72 8.83
CA GLU A 384 6.15 -21.35 8.28
C GLU A 384 7.24 -20.34 7.93
N LEU A 385 6.86 -19.16 7.45
CA LEU A 385 7.79 -18.16 6.92
C LEU A 385 8.15 -17.05 7.91
N SER A 386 7.46 -16.92 9.05
CA SER A 386 7.59 -15.77 9.98
C SER A 386 9.02 -15.49 10.41
N GLY A 387 9.85 -16.53 10.60
CA GLY A 387 11.27 -16.37 10.95
C GLY A 387 12.16 -15.83 9.83
N MET A 388 11.66 -15.79 8.59
CA MET A 388 12.36 -15.30 7.40
C MET A 388 11.84 -13.93 6.91
N LEU A 389 10.74 -13.46 7.48
CA LEU A 389 10.06 -12.22 7.11
C LEU A 389 10.52 -11.05 7.98
N ASP A 390 10.49 -9.84 7.43
CA ASP A 390 10.91 -8.61 8.12
C ASP A 390 9.73 -7.91 8.82
N GLY A 391 8.50 -8.37 8.56
CA GLY A 391 7.31 -7.87 9.21
C GLY A 391 6.02 -8.43 8.64
N VAL A 392 4.93 -7.89 9.14
CA VAL A 392 3.55 -8.23 8.72
C VAL A 392 2.80 -6.96 8.36
N MET A 393 1.96 -7.04 7.32
CA MET A 393 1.03 -5.97 6.94
C MET A 393 -0.41 -6.40 7.24
N PHE A 394 -1.23 -5.47 7.73
CA PHE A 394 -2.69 -5.62 7.76
C PHE A 394 -3.38 -4.26 7.63
N PHE A 395 -4.61 -4.27 7.11
CA PHE A 395 -5.49 -3.11 7.17
C PHE A 395 -5.93 -2.84 8.60
N ALA A 396 -5.71 -1.62 9.08
CA ALA A 396 -6.03 -1.19 10.44
C ALA A 396 -7.50 -0.81 10.62
N ASN A 397 -8.26 -0.62 9.54
CA ASN A 397 -9.68 -0.36 9.65
C ASN A 397 -10.48 -1.05 8.55
N ASP A 398 -11.74 -1.36 8.84
CA ASP A 398 -12.70 -1.86 7.86
C ASP A 398 -13.27 -0.72 7.00
N THR A 399 -14.14 -1.08 6.07
CA THR A 399 -14.83 -0.17 5.15
C THR A 399 -15.56 1.00 5.84
N PHE A 400 -15.94 0.86 7.11
CA PHE A 400 -16.65 1.86 7.90
C PHE A 400 -15.73 2.66 8.82
N GLY A 401 -14.42 2.40 8.80
CA GLY A 401 -13.47 3.04 9.69
C GLY A 401 -13.36 2.39 11.07
N HIS A 402 -14.00 1.24 11.31
CA HIS A 402 -13.83 0.53 12.57
C HIS A 402 -12.49 -0.20 12.61
N PHE A 403 -11.80 -0.15 13.74
CA PHE A 403 -10.59 -0.93 13.93
C PHE A 403 -10.88 -2.44 13.91
N VAL A 404 -9.90 -3.19 13.41
CA VAL A 404 -10.02 -4.63 13.26
C VAL A 404 -10.13 -5.33 14.61
N MET A 405 -11.04 -6.30 14.70
CA MET A 405 -11.29 -7.07 15.92
C MET A 405 -10.00 -7.71 16.47
N PRO A 406 -9.66 -7.47 17.76
CA PRO A 406 -8.41 -7.96 18.33
C PRO A 406 -8.23 -9.48 18.30
N ASP A 407 -9.28 -10.28 18.54
CA ASP A 407 -9.09 -11.72 18.79
C ASP A 407 -8.65 -12.52 17.55
N PRO A 408 -9.35 -12.49 16.39
CA PRO A 408 -8.94 -13.33 15.28
C PRO A 408 -7.70 -12.79 14.57
N LEU A 409 -7.50 -11.46 14.52
CA LEU A 409 -6.24 -10.87 14.03
C LEU A 409 -5.09 -11.16 15.00
N GLY A 410 -5.30 -10.96 16.30
CA GLY A 410 -4.32 -11.21 17.35
C GLY A 410 -3.87 -12.67 17.41
N THR A 411 -4.73 -13.62 17.06
CA THR A 411 -4.39 -15.06 16.94
C THR A 411 -3.42 -15.35 15.80
N THR A 412 -3.51 -14.60 14.69
CA THR A 412 -2.52 -14.67 13.61
C THR A 412 -1.23 -13.93 14.02
N LEU A 413 -1.36 -12.73 14.59
CA LEU A 413 -0.22 -11.89 15.00
C LEU A 413 0.55 -12.46 16.19
N ALA A 414 -0.03 -13.38 16.97
CA ALA A 414 0.69 -14.13 18.01
C ALA A 414 1.84 -14.98 17.44
N LEU A 415 1.87 -15.22 16.13
CA LEU A 415 2.96 -15.90 15.44
C LEU A 415 4.17 -14.99 15.18
N LEU A 416 4.05 -13.68 15.41
CA LEU A 416 5.18 -12.74 15.33
C LEU A 416 6.28 -13.16 16.31
N PRO A 417 7.54 -13.23 15.85
CA PRO A 417 8.66 -13.49 16.74
C PRO A 417 8.72 -12.44 17.86
N ARG A 418 8.55 -12.87 19.12
CA ARG A 418 8.66 -11.99 20.31
C ARG A 418 10.03 -11.32 20.37
N ARG A 419 10.09 -10.09 20.90
CA ARG A 419 11.37 -9.42 21.19
C ARG A 419 12.19 -10.26 22.16
N ASP A 420 13.52 -10.23 22.02
CA ASP A 420 14.43 -11.02 22.87
C ASP A 420 14.25 -10.73 24.37
N ALA A 421 13.77 -9.53 24.73
CA ALA A 421 13.42 -9.15 26.10
C ALA A 421 12.22 -9.93 26.69
N ASP A 422 11.34 -10.48 25.83
CA ASP A 422 10.17 -11.28 26.22
C ASP A 422 10.45 -12.79 26.21
N ALA A 423 11.61 -13.22 25.67
CA ALA A 423 12.06 -14.60 25.75
C ALA A 423 12.56 -14.88 27.18
N ARG A 424 11.62 -15.08 28.12
CA ARG A 424 11.97 -15.73 29.38
C ARG A 424 12.65 -17.06 29.03
N PRO A 425 13.83 -17.39 29.60
CA PRO A 425 14.36 -18.73 29.46
C PRO A 425 13.31 -19.70 30.00
N ASP A 426 12.96 -20.69 29.18
CA ASP A 426 12.12 -21.80 29.58
C ASP A 426 12.74 -22.43 30.85
N PRO A 427 12.08 -22.36 32.02
CA PRO A 427 12.63 -22.90 33.25
C PRO A 427 12.80 -24.43 33.21
N ASP A 428 12.21 -25.11 32.24
CA ASP A 428 12.31 -26.57 32.08
C ASP A 428 13.35 -27.03 31.04
N ALA A 429 14.02 -26.11 30.34
CA ALA A 429 15.01 -26.47 29.31
C ALA A 429 16.35 -27.02 29.87
N ASP A 430 16.59 -26.95 31.18
CA ASP A 430 17.83 -27.43 31.83
C ASP A 430 17.65 -28.76 32.61
N ALA A 431 16.50 -29.43 32.47
CA ALA A 431 16.20 -30.69 33.17
C ALA A 431 16.57 -31.97 32.37
N SER A 432 17.32 -31.85 31.28
CA SER A 432 17.75 -33.04 30.52
C SER A 432 19.06 -32.84 29.77
N ARG A 433 20.17 -32.94 30.51
CA ARG A 433 21.44 -33.45 29.99
C ARG A 433 21.95 -34.55 30.94
N PRO A 434 22.20 -35.78 30.44
CA PRO A 434 22.87 -36.82 31.22
C PRO A 434 24.35 -36.51 31.47
#